data_AF-A0AAJ0J105-F1
#
_entry.id   AF-A0AAJ0J105-F1
#
_cell.length_a   1.000
_cell.length_b   1.000
_cell.length_c   1.000
_cell.angle_alpha   90.00
_cell.angle_beta   90.00
_cell.angle_gamma   90.00
#
_symmetry.space_group_name_H-M   'P 1'
#
loop_
_entity.id
_entity.type
_entity.pdbx_description
1 polymer ?
#
loop_
_entity_poly.entity_id
_entity_poly.type
_entity_poly.pdbx_seq_one_letter_code
_entity_poly.pdbx_strand_id
1 'polypeptide(L)'
;MAARWIHPMLCALLLTACSATPPAKSGAAASSPPAADAASTDAAACTAKGGQLRPVGRMQILRCIVPYADAGKTCTDNGDCSGDCLATSIVPTGTATTGICQRDSDRFGCRQVVVGGKGQAALCID
;
A
#
# COMPACT_ATOMS: atom_id res chain seq x y z
N MET A 1 40.75 44.04 27.98
CA MET A 1 41.61 43.36 28.97
C MET A 1 41.05 41.95 29.15
N ALA A 2 41.62 40.86 28.61
CA ALA A 2 42.93 40.25 28.85
C ALA A 2 43.17 39.91 30.33
N ALA A 3 42.86 38.66 30.71
CA ALA A 3 43.55 37.96 31.79
C ALA A 3 43.79 36.51 31.33
N ARG A 4 45.06 36.22 31.11
CA ARG A 4 45.67 34.94 30.71
C ARG A 4 46.29 34.30 31.98
N TRP A 5 46.81 33.07 31.87
CA TRP A 5 47.82 32.40 32.74
C TRP A 5 47.23 31.65 33.97
N ILE A 6 47.52 30.38 34.31
CA ILE A 6 48.58 29.39 34.02
C ILE A 6 48.05 27.97 34.36
N HIS A 7 48.34 26.97 33.53
CA HIS A 7 48.31 25.54 33.90
C HIS A 7 49.66 25.20 34.55
N PRO A 8 49.74 24.40 35.65
CA PRO A 8 50.02 22.98 35.43
C PRO A 8 49.61 22.05 36.60
N MET A 9 48.88 20.97 36.32
CA MET A 9 49.08 19.75 37.10
C MET A 9 49.37 18.57 36.18
N LEU A 10 50.62 18.17 36.31
CA LEU A 10 51.39 17.13 35.67
C LEU A 10 51.11 15.79 36.37
N CYS A 11 50.88 14.72 35.60
CA CYS A 11 51.22 13.30 35.85
C CYS A 11 50.40 12.46 34.85
N ALA A 12 50.86 12.23 33.62
CA ALA A 12 51.94 11.34 33.17
C ALA A 12 51.64 9.83 33.31
N LEU A 13 51.75 9.15 32.16
CA LEU A 13 51.82 7.69 31.91
C LEU A 13 50.47 6.94 31.97
N LEU A 14 50.05 6.11 31.01
CA LEU A 14 50.75 5.03 30.31
C LEU A 14 50.06 4.66 28.95
N LEU A 15 50.88 4.42 27.92
CA LEU A 15 50.82 3.31 26.93
C LEU A 15 49.54 3.07 26.08
N THR A 16 49.57 3.39 24.78
CA THR A 16 49.81 2.47 23.64
C THR A 16 48.71 1.43 23.33
N ALA A 17 48.11 1.62 22.16
CA ALA A 17 47.72 0.60 21.17
C ALA A 17 46.62 -0.43 21.55
N CYS A 18 45.48 -0.38 20.84
CA CYS A 18 45.28 -1.24 19.66
C CYS A 18 43.85 -1.07 19.12
N SER A 19 43.79 -0.87 17.80
CA SER A 19 42.62 -0.76 16.95
C SER A 19 41.68 -1.95 17.15
N ALA A 20 40.46 -1.71 17.64
CA ALA A 20 39.40 -2.69 17.58
C ALA A 20 38.83 -2.70 16.15
N THR A 21 39.41 -3.53 15.28
CA THR A 21 38.79 -3.92 14.01
C THR A 21 37.50 -4.67 14.35
N PRO A 22 36.30 -4.18 13.98
CA PRO A 22 35.09 -4.98 14.11
C PRO A 22 35.25 -6.21 13.21
N PRO A 23 34.98 -7.43 13.68
CA PRO A 23 34.87 -8.55 12.76
C PRO A 23 33.78 -8.18 11.75
N ALA A 24 34.16 -8.19 10.47
CA ALA A 24 33.20 -8.21 9.38
C ALA A 24 32.21 -9.33 9.72
N LYS A 25 30.97 -8.96 10.08
CA LYS A 25 29.86 -9.90 10.15
C LYS A 25 29.81 -10.52 8.77
N SER A 26 30.36 -11.73 8.68
CA SER A 26 30.21 -12.59 7.52
C SER A 26 28.73 -12.63 7.21
N GLY A 27 28.38 -12.13 6.03
CA GLY A 27 27.03 -12.21 5.51
C GLY A 27 26.63 -13.66 5.45
N ALA A 28 25.91 -14.11 6.47
CA ALA A 28 24.90 -15.13 6.27
C ALA A 28 23.81 -14.43 5.46
N ALA A 29 23.96 -14.49 4.13
CA ALA A 29 22.81 -14.37 3.25
C ALA A 29 21.82 -15.43 3.74
N ALA A 30 20.80 -14.99 4.47
CA ALA A 30 19.64 -15.81 4.71
C ALA A 30 19.07 -16.11 3.32
N SER A 31 19.27 -17.34 2.86
CA SER A 31 18.54 -17.88 1.72
C SER A 31 17.07 -17.88 2.11
N SER A 32 16.36 -16.82 1.79
CA SER A 32 14.90 -16.79 1.88
C SER A 32 14.35 -17.95 1.06
N PRO A 33 13.43 -18.77 1.61
CA PRO A 33 12.62 -19.67 0.79
C PRO A 33 11.91 -18.87 -0.31
N PRO A 34 11.74 -19.44 -1.50
CA PRO A 34 11.53 -18.69 -2.73
C PRO A 34 10.13 -18.08 -2.72
N ALA A 35 9.97 -16.91 -3.33
CA ALA A 35 8.69 -16.21 -3.48
C ALA A 35 7.51 -17.07 -4.01
N ALA A 36 7.79 -18.27 -4.55
CA ALA A 36 6.80 -19.23 -5.02
C ALA A 36 5.89 -19.80 -3.91
N ASP A 37 6.41 -20.14 -2.73
CA ASP A 37 5.61 -20.71 -1.64
C ASP A 37 4.72 -19.66 -0.97
N ALA A 38 5.20 -18.42 -0.90
CA ALA A 38 4.42 -17.29 -0.43
C ALA A 38 3.30 -16.91 -1.43
N ALA A 39 3.61 -16.89 -2.73
CA ALA A 39 2.64 -16.60 -3.78
C ALA A 39 1.54 -17.68 -3.90
N SER A 40 1.89 -18.96 -3.73
CA SER A 40 0.91 -20.05 -3.76
C SER A 40 -0.02 -20.03 -2.54
N THR A 41 0.50 -19.70 -1.36
CA THR A 41 -0.30 -19.52 -0.13
C THR A 41 -1.26 -18.34 -0.27
N ASP A 42 -0.82 -17.22 -0.86
CA ASP A 42 -1.67 -16.05 -1.14
C ASP A 42 -2.77 -16.37 -2.16
N ALA A 43 -2.47 -17.19 -3.17
CA ALA A 43 -3.46 -17.65 -4.15
C ALA A 43 -4.58 -18.50 -3.52
N ALA A 44 -4.22 -19.43 -2.64
CA ALA A 44 -5.20 -20.27 -1.93
C ALA A 44 -6.07 -19.43 -0.99
N ALA A 45 -5.47 -18.51 -0.23
CA ALA A 45 -6.20 -17.60 0.64
C ALA A 45 -7.14 -16.67 -0.14
N CYS A 46 -6.73 -16.21 -1.32
CA CYS A 46 -7.59 -15.42 -2.19
C CYS A 46 -8.79 -16.21 -2.73
N THR A 47 -8.54 -17.44 -3.18
CA THR A 47 -9.58 -18.34 -3.69
C THR A 47 -10.59 -18.71 -2.60
N ALA A 48 -10.14 -18.91 -1.36
CA ALA A 48 -11.01 -19.16 -0.22
C ALA A 48 -11.97 -17.99 0.09
N LYS A 49 -11.63 -16.77 -0.31
CA LYS A 49 -12.51 -15.58 -0.25
C LYS A 49 -13.40 -15.42 -1.48
N GLY A 50 -13.39 -16.38 -2.41
CA GLY A 50 -14.08 -16.30 -3.69
C GLY A 50 -13.41 -15.38 -4.71
N GLY A 51 -12.16 -14.95 -4.46
CA GLY A 51 -11.41 -14.07 -5.35
C GLY A 51 -10.41 -14.81 -6.23
N GLN A 52 -9.71 -14.04 -7.06
CA GLN A 52 -8.56 -14.51 -7.84
C GLN A 52 -7.40 -13.51 -7.77
N LEU A 53 -6.17 -14.03 -7.69
CA LEU A 53 -4.98 -13.19 -7.87
C LEU A 53 -4.92 -12.72 -9.32
N ARG A 54 -4.99 -11.40 -9.51
CA ARG A 54 -4.89 -10.76 -10.82
C ARG A 54 -3.81 -9.68 -10.77
N PRO A 55 -3.00 -9.53 -11.83
CA PRO A 55 -2.14 -8.36 -11.95
C PRO A 55 -3.02 -7.14 -12.18
N VAL A 56 -2.83 -6.11 -11.37
CA VAL A 56 -3.62 -4.88 -11.42
C VAL A 56 -2.74 -3.64 -11.44
N GLY A 57 -3.30 -2.55 -11.99
CA GLY A 57 -2.61 -1.29 -12.20
C GLY A 57 -1.45 -1.37 -13.19
N ARG A 58 -0.77 -0.26 -13.43
CA ARG A 58 0.36 -0.19 -14.37
C ARG A 58 1.58 -0.98 -13.91
N MET A 59 1.76 -1.15 -12.61
CA MET A 59 2.86 -1.95 -12.05
C MET A 59 2.57 -3.46 -12.03
N GLN A 60 1.39 -3.89 -12.48
CA GLN A 60 1.01 -5.31 -12.57
C GLN A 60 1.22 -6.07 -11.25
N ILE A 61 0.92 -5.41 -10.13
CA ILE A 61 1.06 -6.02 -8.81
C ILE A 61 -0.05 -7.06 -8.66
N LEU A 62 0.31 -8.29 -8.30
CA LEU A 62 -0.67 -9.32 -7.99
C LEU A 62 -1.47 -8.91 -6.75
N ARG A 63 -2.80 -8.84 -6.92
CA ARG A 63 -3.74 -8.54 -5.84
C ARG A 63 -4.89 -9.52 -5.89
N CYS A 64 -5.40 -9.86 -4.71
CA CYS A 64 -6.61 -10.64 -4.63
C CYS A 64 -7.82 -9.78 -5.00
N ILE A 65 -8.49 -10.13 -6.10
CA ILE A 65 -9.69 -9.46 -6.58
C ILE A 65 -10.90 -10.34 -6.33
N VAL A 66 -11.84 -9.85 -5.51
CA VAL A 66 -13.05 -10.56 -5.12
C VAL A 66 -14.25 -9.94 -5.84
N PRO A 67 -15.05 -10.71 -6.60
CA PRO A 67 -16.28 -10.21 -7.21
C PRO A 67 -17.33 -9.91 -6.14
N TYR A 68 -18.13 -8.87 -6.35
CA TYR A 68 -19.26 -8.55 -5.49
C TYR A 68 -20.52 -9.26 -5.99
N ALA A 69 -21.32 -9.81 -5.07
CA ALA A 69 -22.55 -10.54 -5.41
C ALA A 69 -23.64 -9.64 -6.02
N ASP A 70 -23.60 -8.35 -5.69
CA ASP A 70 -24.51 -7.30 -6.13
C ASP A 70 -23.99 -6.51 -7.34
N ALA A 71 -22.89 -6.94 -7.95
CA ALA A 71 -22.29 -6.29 -9.11
C ALA A 71 -23.32 -5.93 -10.20
N GLY A 72 -23.30 -4.67 -10.65
CA GLY A 72 -24.16 -4.18 -11.72
C GLY A 72 -25.59 -3.80 -11.31
N LYS A 73 -25.99 -4.04 -10.05
CA LYS A 73 -27.27 -3.55 -9.52
C LYS A 73 -27.30 -2.01 -9.53
N THR A 74 -28.42 -1.41 -9.94
CA THR A 74 -28.60 0.05 -9.85
C THR A 74 -28.57 0.52 -8.40
N CYS A 75 -27.88 1.62 -8.14
CA CYS A 75 -27.72 2.22 -6.82
C CYS A 75 -27.77 3.75 -6.89
N THR A 76 -27.98 4.37 -5.74
CA THR A 76 -27.93 5.82 -5.56
C THR A 76 -26.97 6.23 -4.45
N ASP A 77 -26.56 5.29 -3.61
CA ASP A 77 -25.61 5.49 -2.53
C ASP A 77 -24.74 4.24 -2.34
N ASN A 78 -23.60 4.39 -1.66
CA ASN A 78 -22.73 3.26 -1.33
C ASN A 78 -23.43 2.27 -0.39
N GLY A 79 -24.34 2.73 0.46
CA GLY A 79 -25.13 1.85 1.34
C GLY A 79 -25.99 0.82 0.59
N ASP A 80 -26.24 1.02 -0.71
CA ASP A 80 -27.03 0.11 -1.54
C ASP A 80 -26.23 -1.12 -2.03
N CYS A 81 -24.90 -1.09 -1.85
CA CYS A 81 -23.94 -2.02 -2.43
C CYS A 81 -22.99 -2.63 -1.38
N SER A 82 -22.41 -3.79 -1.69
CA SER A 82 -21.31 -4.38 -0.90
C SER A 82 -19.96 -3.66 -1.14
N GLY A 83 -19.89 -2.85 -2.18
CA GLY A 83 -18.74 -2.01 -2.56
C GLY A 83 -19.16 -0.56 -2.81
N ASP A 84 -18.47 0.13 -3.73
CA ASP A 84 -18.84 1.49 -4.10
C ASP A 84 -20.03 1.48 -5.10
N CYS A 85 -20.93 2.47 -4.99
CA CYS A 85 -21.90 2.80 -6.02
C CYS A 85 -21.23 3.70 -7.07
N LEU A 86 -21.03 3.20 -8.29
CA LEU A 86 -20.22 3.89 -9.32
C LEU A 86 -21.09 4.46 -10.43
N ALA A 87 -20.83 5.70 -10.84
CA ALA A 87 -21.47 6.31 -12.00
C ALA A 87 -21.07 5.54 -13.28
N THR A 88 -22.02 5.38 -14.21
CA THR A 88 -21.77 4.70 -15.50
C THR A 88 -20.89 5.55 -16.44
N SER A 89 -20.88 6.86 -16.24
CA SER A 89 -19.99 7.81 -16.90
C SER A 89 -19.63 8.93 -15.94
N ILE A 90 -18.43 9.51 -16.07
CA ILE A 90 -18.02 10.64 -15.24
C ILE A 90 -18.87 11.87 -15.59
N VAL A 91 -19.52 12.44 -14.58
CA VAL A 91 -20.32 13.67 -14.65
C VAL A 91 -19.68 14.79 -13.81
N PRO A 92 -20.01 16.07 -14.03
CA PRO A 92 -19.56 17.14 -13.15
C PRO A 92 -19.99 16.87 -11.70
N THR A 93 -19.11 17.12 -10.74
CA THR A 93 -19.40 16.91 -9.30
C THR A 93 -20.70 17.60 -8.87
N GLY A 94 -21.52 16.89 -8.10
CA GLY A 94 -22.82 17.35 -7.62
C GLY A 94 -23.97 17.19 -8.64
N THR A 95 -23.67 16.77 -9.87
CA THR A 95 -24.69 16.49 -10.89
C THR A 95 -25.48 15.25 -10.50
N ALA A 96 -26.80 15.31 -10.68
CA ALA A 96 -27.68 14.18 -10.43
C ALA A 96 -27.36 13.05 -11.40
N THR A 97 -27.13 11.84 -10.86
CA THR A 97 -26.86 10.63 -11.63
C THR A 97 -27.24 9.41 -10.81
N THR A 98 -27.55 8.32 -11.48
CA THR A 98 -27.59 6.99 -10.87
C THR A 98 -26.25 6.30 -11.04
N GLY A 99 -25.99 5.29 -10.21
CA GLY A 99 -24.84 4.43 -10.34
C GLY A 99 -25.22 2.96 -10.52
N ILE A 100 -24.20 2.14 -10.66
CA ILE A 100 -24.25 0.69 -10.58
C ILE A 100 -23.27 0.23 -9.51
N CYS A 101 -23.63 -0.81 -8.75
CA CYS A 101 -22.74 -1.40 -7.77
C CYS A 101 -21.48 -1.92 -8.44
N GLN A 102 -20.33 -1.62 -7.82
CA GLN A 102 -19.01 -2.01 -8.30
C GLN A 102 -18.94 -3.51 -8.59
N ARG A 103 -18.19 -3.90 -9.62
CA ARG A 103 -18.10 -5.28 -10.09
C ARG A 103 -17.35 -6.20 -9.13
N ASP A 104 -16.18 -5.75 -8.70
CA ASP A 104 -15.23 -6.51 -7.89
C ASP A 104 -14.39 -5.55 -7.07
N SER A 105 -13.52 -6.04 -6.19
CA SER A 105 -12.68 -5.21 -5.33
C SER A 105 -11.54 -4.46 -6.05
N ASP A 106 -11.48 -4.49 -7.39
CA ASP A 106 -10.49 -3.76 -8.18
C ASP A 106 -10.79 -2.25 -8.14
N ARG A 107 -9.78 -1.46 -7.76
CA ARG A 107 -9.87 0.00 -7.66
C ARG A 107 -9.02 0.70 -8.70
N PHE A 108 -8.53 0.03 -9.74
CA PHE A 108 -7.80 0.71 -10.81
C PHE A 108 -8.76 1.29 -11.85
N GLY A 109 -8.27 2.28 -12.60
CA GLY A 109 -9.04 3.08 -13.55
C GLY A 109 -9.66 4.34 -12.94
N CYS A 110 -10.28 5.14 -13.81
CA CYS A 110 -11.05 6.33 -13.44
C CYS A 110 -12.47 5.95 -13.05
N ARG A 111 -12.86 6.27 -11.82
CA ARG A 111 -14.16 5.95 -11.24
C ARG A 111 -14.75 7.19 -10.59
N GLN A 112 -16.07 7.30 -10.56
CA GLN A 112 -16.77 8.32 -9.78
C GLN A 112 -17.82 7.63 -8.92
N VAL A 113 -17.76 7.89 -7.62
CA VAL A 113 -18.76 7.38 -6.68
C VAL A 113 -20.03 8.22 -6.78
N VAL A 114 -21.18 7.59 -6.59
CA VAL A 114 -22.49 8.24 -6.44
C VAL A 114 -22.91 8.15 -4.99
N VAL A 115 -23.21 9.30 -4.39
CA VAL A 115 -23.69 9.40 -3.00
C VAL A 115 -24.94 10.29 -3.03
N GLY A 116 -26.03 9.82 -2.43
CA GLY A 116 -27.32 10.51 -2.47
C GLY A 116 -27.79 10.89 -3.89
N GLY A 117 -27.55 10.03 -4.89
CA GLY A 117 -27.93 10.25 -6.28
C GLY A 117 -27.12 11.36 -6.99
N LYS A 118 -25.95 11.72 -6.47
CA LYS A 118 -25.07 12.74 -7.06
C LYS A 118 -23.66 12.22 -7.26
N GLY A 119 -23.08 12.53 -8.42
CA GLY A 119 -21.70 12.20 -8.75
C GLY A 119 -20.72 12.97 -7.85
N GLN A 120 -19.78 12.27 -7.23
CA GLN A 120 -18.73 12.86 -6.40
C GLN A 120 -17.53 13.29 -7.24
N ALA A 121 -16.41 13.70 -6.63
CA ALA A 121 -15.19 13.89 -7.41
C ALA A 121 -14.74 12.55 -8.04
N ALA A 122 -14.32 12.58 -9.30
CA ALA A 122 -13.74 11.42 -9.95
C ALA A 122 -12.35 11.11 -9.37
N LEU A 123 -12.07 9.82 -9.16
CA LEU A 123 -10.78 9.30 -8.70
C LEU A 123 -10.21 8.37 -9.77
N CYS A 124 -9.04 8.73 -10.29
CA CYS A 124 -8.28 7.91 -11.23
C CYS A 124 -7.07 7.29 -10.51
N ILE A 125 -7.08 5.96 -10.42
CA ILE A 125 -5.98 5.19 -9.82
C ILE A 125 -5.35 4.34 -10.91
N ASP A 126 -4.03 4.32 -10.93
CA ASP A 126 -3.21 3.63 -11.92
C ASP A 126 -2.24 2.66 -11.28
#